data_AF-A0A196NIM7-F1
#
_entry.id   AF-A0A196NIM7-F1
#
_cell.length_a   1.000
_cell.length_b   1.000
_cell.length_c   1.000
_cell.angle_alpha   90.00
_cell.angle_beta   90.00
_cell.angle_gamma   90.00
#
_symmetry.space_group_name_H-M   'P 1'
#
loop_
_entity.id
_entity.type
_entity.pdbx_description
1 polymer ?
#
loop_
_entity_poly.entity_id
_entity_poly.type
_entity_poly.pdbx_seq_one_letter_code
_entity_poly.pdbx_strand_id
1 'polypeptide(L)'
;MAEQAHSLNAEVGTVELHHEPAVFGITAPGFVALSMLVVVVIILVNKVPSMIGAMLDKQISKIRTQLDEASKLRSEAEALLAEAKARTASADADAKAVVANAQAEAAAMQAKAEADAADLIARRTRMAEDKIAAAERSAIQSIRAKAADAATTAATAVIAEKHGAEADKALVDKTIAGLGRLN
;
A
#
# COMPACT_ATOMS: atom_id res chain seq x y z
N MET A 1 -102.18 60.27 -52.58
CA MET A 1 -101.43 61.01 -51.54
C MET A 1 -100.12 60.26 -51.36
N ALA A 2 -99.22 60.41 -52.31
CA ALA A 2 -98.14 61.42 -52.33
C ALA A 2 -97.11 61.06 -51.22
N GLU A 3 -96.19 60.14 -51.49
CA GLU A 3 -94.93 60.34 -52.23
C GLU A 3 -93.88 61.02 -51.36
N GLN A 4 -92.78 60.32 -51.09
CA GLN A 4 -91.44 60.88 -51.26
C GLN A 4 -90.41 59.74 -51.23
N ALA A 5 -89.91 59.44 -52.42
CA ALA A 5 -88.74 58.62 -52.66
C ALA A 5 -87.49 59.38 -52.20
N HIS A 6 -86.63 58.73 -51.43
CA HIS A 6 -85.27 59.21 -51.20
C HIS A 6 -84.31 58.30 -51.95
N SER A 7 -83.84 58.83 -53.08
CA SER A 7 -82.86 58.25 -53.99
C SER A 7 -81.51 58.01 -53.31
N LEU A 8 -80.94 56.82 -53.56
CA LEU A 8 -79.53 56.51 -53.37
C LEU A 8 -78.67 57.42 -54.25
N ASN A 9 -77.80 58.23 -53.62
CA ASN A 9 -76.68 58.88 -54.27
C ASN A 9 -75.38 58.34 -53.66
N ALA A 10 -74.56 57.71 -54.50
CA ALA A 10 -73.18 57.40 -54.21
C ALA A 10 -72.35 58.68 -54.39
N GLU A 11 -71.86 59.26 -53.30
CA GLU A 11 -70.83 60.30 -53.35
C GLU A 11 -69.44 59.66 -53.34
N VAL A 12 -68.84 59.59 -54.52
CA VAL A 12 -67.39 59.62 -54.68
C VAL A 12 -67.01 61.10 -54.62
N GLY A 13 -66.45 61.54 -53.51
CA GLY A 13 -66.20 62.97 -53.27
C GLY A 13 -65.00 63.20 -52.35
N THR A 14 -63.86 63.49 -53.00
CA THR A 14 -62.79 64.41 -52.60
C THR A 14 -62.12 64.25 -51.22
N VAL A 15 -60.79 64.08 -51.25
CA VAL A 15 -59.88 64.25 -50.10
C VAL A 15 -60.12 65.63 -49.49
N GLU A 16 -60.89 65.68 -48.41
CA GLU A 16 -61.05 66.88 -47.60
C GLU A 16 -59.71 67.19 -46.92
N LEU A 17 -59.12 68.33 -47.25
CA LEU A 17 -58.01 68.93 -46.53
C LEU A 17 -58.55 69.45 -45.18
N HIS A 18 -58.45 68.60 -44.16
CA HIS A 18 -58.67 68.98 -42.77
C HIS A 18 -57.63 70.04 -42.37
N HIS A 19 -58.04 71.31 -42.26
CA HIS A 19 -57.25 72.32 -41.56
C HIS A 19 -57.27 72.00 -40.07
N GLU A 20 -56.29 71.22 -39.61
CA GLU A 20 -56.08 71.00 -38.19
C GLU A 20 -55.75 72.33 -37.50
N PRO A 21 -56.36 72.63 -36.33
CA PRO A 21 -56.01 73.82 -35.56
C PRO A 21 -54.55 73.71 -35.10
N ALA A 22 -53.67 74.42 -35.81
CA ALA A 22 -52.25 74.49 -35.48
C ALA A 22 -52.01 75.61 -34.46
N VAL A 23 -51.53 75.25 -33.28
CA VAL A 23 -51.03 76.21 -32.28
C VAL A 23 -49.53 76.35 -32.52
N PHE A 24 -49.03 77.58 -32.74
CA PHE A 24 -47.61 77.84 -33.04
C PHE A 24 -47.04 77.10 -34.27
N GLY A 25 -47.87 76.80 -35.29
CA GLY A 25 -47.43 76.12 -36.51
C GLY A 25 -47.21 74.60 -36.36
N ILE A 26 -47.60 74.04 -35.20
CA ILE A 26 -47.53 72.61 -34.92
C ILE A 26 -48.96 72.07 -34.91
N THR A 27 -49.20 71.04 -35.72
CA THR A 27 -50.49 70.34 -35.81
C THR A 27 -50.66 69.33 -34.65
N ALA A 28 -51.86 68.80 -34.45
CA ALA A 28 -52.12 67.83 -33.37
C ALA A 28 -51.20 66.59 -33.40
N PRO A 29 -50.90 65.98 -34.58
CA PRO A 29 -49.88 64.93 -34.70
C PRO A 29 -48.47 65.40 -34.30
N GLY A 30 -48.15 66.68 -34.51
CA GLY A 30 -46.88 67.28 -34.13
C GLY A 30 -46.67 67.36 -32.61
N PHE A 31 -47.70 67.70 -31.84
CA PHE A 31 -47.66 67.65 -30.37
C PHE A 31 -47.54 66.22 -29.83
N VAL A 32 -48.18 65.25 -30.49
CA VAL A 32 -48.04 63.82 -30.16
C VAL A 32 -46.61 63.35 -30.43
N ALA A 33 -46.03 63.69 -31.59
CA ALA A 33 -44.65 63.37 -31.93
C ALA A 33 -43.65 64.02 -30.95
N LEU A 34 -43.87 65.28 -30.57
CA LEU A 34 -43.05 65.98 -29.57
C LEU A 34 -43.14 65.32 -28.19
N SER A 35 -44.33 64.93 -27.75
CA SER A 35 -44.53 64.20 -26.48
C SER A 35 -43.82 62.84 -26.51
N MET A 36 -43.91 62.11 -27.62
CA MET A 36 -43.23 60.82 -27.79
C MET A 36 -41.70 61.00 -27.78
N LEU A 37 -41.20 62.07 -28.40
CA LEU A 37 -39.78 62.42 -28.41
C LEU A 37 -39.28 62.75 -26.99
N VAL A 38 -40.03 63.51 -26.20
CA VAL A 38 -39.69 63.78 -24.79
C VAL A 38 -39.63 62.49 -23.98
N VAL A 39 -40.58 61.57 -24.16
CA VAL A 39 -40.56 60.26 -23.49
C VAL A 39 -39.32 59.43 -23.89
N VAL A 40 -38.98 59.40 -25.18
CA VAL A 40 -37.76 58.71 -25.67
C VAL A 40 -36.50 59.32 -25.08
N VAL A 41 -36.40 60.66 -25.00
CA VAL A 41 -35.27 61.35 -24.36
C VAL A 41 -35.18 61.00 -22.88
N ILE A 42 -36.30 60.98 -22.15
CA ILE A 42 -36.33 60.59 -20.74
C ILE A 42 -35.86 59.14 -20.56
N ILE A 43 -36.27 58.21 -21.43
CA ILE A 43 -35.82 56.80 -21.40
C ILE A 43 -34.32 56.68 -21.64
N LEU A 44 -33.77 57.47 -22.56
CA LEU A 44 -32.34 57.51 -22.86
C LEU A 44 -31.53 58.12 -21.70
N VAL A 45 -31.99 59.23 -21.12
CA VAL A 45 -31.35 59.90 -19.96
C VAL A 45 -31.38 59.00 -18.73
N ASN A 46 -32.50 58.31 -18.48
CA ASN A 46 -32.64 57.32 -17.42
C ASN A 46 -31.91 56.00 -17.71
N LYS A 47 -31.21 55.89 -18.84
CA LYS A 47 -30.31 54.77 -19.17
C LYS A 47 -30.96 53.39 -19.11
N VAL A 48 -32.28 53.31 -19.32
CA VAL A 48 -33.03 52.04 -19.36
C VAL A 48 -32.40 51.01 -20.31
N PRO A 49 -31.99 51.34 -21.55
CA PRO A 49 -31.34 50.35 -22.42
C PRO A 49 -29.99 49.87 -21.87
N SER A 50 -29.23 50.74 -21.19
CA SER A 50 -27.96 50.37 -20.56
C SER A 50 -28.17 49.43 -19.35
N MET A 51 -29.26 49.61 -18.58
CA MET A 51 -29.60 48.74 -17.45
C MET A 51 -29.96 47.33 -17.91
N ILE A 52 -30.71 47.22 -19.01
CA ILE A 52 -31.07 45.92 -19.61
C ILE A 52 -29.81 45.22 -20.14
N GLY A 53 -28.93 45.94 -20.83
CA GLY A 53 -27.62 45.43 -21.26
C GLY A 53 -26.78 44.92 -20.09
N ALA A 54 -26.67 45.71 -19.01
CA ALA A 54 -25.92 45.32 -17.82
C ALA A 54 -26.50 44.08 -17.11
N MET A 55 -27.82 43.89 -17.10
CA MET A 55 -28.43 42.67 -16.55
C MET A 55 -28.12 41.44 -17.41
N LEU A 56 -28.19 41.57 -18.73
CA LEU A 56 -27.81 40.50 -19.67
C LEU A 56 -26.34 40.12 -19.50
N ASP A 57 -25.44 41.11 -19.45
CA ASP A 57 -24.01 40.91 -19.25
C ASP A 57 -23.73 40.24 -17.90
N LYS A 58 -24.46 40.61 -16.83
CA LYS A 58 -24.37 39.95 -15.53
C LYS A 58 -24.79 38.48 -15.59
N GLN A 59 -25.84 38.16 -16.35
CA GLN A 59 -26.24 36.77 -16.56
C GLN A 59 -25.22 35.99 -17.38
N ILE A 60 -24.70 36.56 -18.46
CA ILE A 60 -23.64 35.96 -19.28
C ILE A 60 -22.40 35.68 -18.43
N SER A 61 -21.98 36.66 -17.62
CA SER A 61 -20.85 36.52 -16.70
C SER A 61 -21.09 35.39 -15.69
N LYS A 62 -22.28 35.34 -15.06
CA LYS A 62 -22.65 34.27 -14.15
C LYS A 62 -22.61 32.88 -14.81
N ILE A 63 -23.16 32.76 -16.02
CA ILE A 63 -23.16 31.49 -16.76
C ILE A 63 -21.73 31.09 -17.12
N ARG A 64 -20.88 32.03 -17.56
CA ARG A 64 -19.46 31.77 -17.83
C ARG A 64 -18.74 31.26 -16.60
N THR A 65 -18.88 31.94 -15.46
CA THR A 65 -18.28 31.49 -14.20
C THR A 65 -18.74 30.08 -13.80
N GLN A 66 -20.04 29.79 -13.92
CA GLN A 66 -20.57 28.45 -13.63
C GLN A 66 -20.03 27.39 -14.59
N LEU A 67 -19.86 27.73 -15.87
CA LEU A 67 -19.30 26.81 -16.87
C LEU A 67 -17.81 26.55 -16.63
N ASP A 68 -17.06 27.58 -16.24
CA ASP A 68 -15.64 27.48 -15.89
C ASP A 68 -15.46 26.63 -14.62
N GLU A 69 -16.29 26.86 -13.60
CA GLU A 69 -16.31 26.05 -12.37
C GLU A 69 -16.66 24.59 -12.67
N ALA A 70 -17.67 24.34 -13.51
CA ALA A 70 -18.05 22.99 -13.91
C ALA A 70 -16.94 22.30 -14.72
N SER A 71 -16.28 23.02 -15.63
CA SER A 71 -15.15 22.51 -16.42
C SER A 71 -13.96 22.18 -15.52
N LYS A 72 -13.66 23.05 -14.54
CA LYS A 72 -12.61 22.83 -13.55
C LYS A 72 -12.92 21.61 -12.68
N LEU A 73 -14.14 21.52 -12.15
CA LEU A 73 -14.58 20.39 -11.34
C LEU A 73 -14.51 19.06 -12.11
N ARG A 74 -14.87 19.09 -13.41
CA ARG A 74 -14.72 17.94 -14.29
C ARG A 74 -13.26 17.55 -14.48
N SER A 75 -12.38 18.51 -14.73
CA SER A 75 -10.94 18.26 -14.87
C SER A 75 -10.35 17.68 -13.57
N GLU A 76 -10.76 18.19 -12.41
CA GLU A 76 -10.33 17.68 -11.10
C GLU A 76 -10.84 16.26 -10.86
N ALA A 77 -12.09 15.96 -11.22
CA ALA A 77 -12.65 14.63 -11.13
C ALA A 77 -11.95 13.63 -12.07
N GLU A 78 -11.65 14.04 -13.30
CA GLU A 78 -10.91 13.22 -14.26
C GLU A 78 -9.47 12.96 -13.78
N ALA A 79 -8.79 13.97 -13.22
CA ALA A 79 -7.48 13.83 -12.62
C ALA A 79 -7.48 12.88 -11.41
N LEU A 80 -8.46 13.03 -10.51
CA LEU A 80 -8.59 12.19 -9.32
C LEU A 80 -8.93 10.73 -9.69
N LEU A 81 -9.73 10.52 -10.74
CA LEU A 81 -10.02 9.19 -11.26
C LEU A 81 -8.79 8.54 -11.91
N ALA A 82 -7.97 9.31 -12.63
CA ALA A 82 -6.72 8.83 -13.18
C ALA A 82 -5.72 8.46 -12.06
N GLU A 83 -5.60 9.30 -11.03
CA GLU A 83 -4.76 9.03 -9.86
C GLU A 83 -5.23 7.80 -9.09
N ALA A 84 -6.54 7.66 -8.85
CA ALA A 84 -7.11 6.50 -8.18
C ALA A 84 -6.83 5.20 -8.96
N LYS A 85 -7.00 5.21 -10.29
CA LYS A 85 -6.68 4.06 -11.15
C LYS A 85 -5.19 3.72 -11.14
N ALA A 86 -4.33 4.72 -11.19
CA ALA A 86 -2.88 4.52 -11.10
C ALA A 86 -2.50 3.93 -9.74
N ARG A 87 -3.09 4.45 -8.65
CA ARG A 87 -2.87 3.97 -7.28
C ARG A 87 -3.38 2.56 -7.04
N THR A 88 -4.51 2.17 -7.63
CA THR A 88 -4.98 0.78 -7.55
C THR A 88 -4.05 -0.16 -8.32
N ALA A 89 -3.60 0.24 -9.51
CA ALA A 89 -2.67 -0.57 -10.29
C ALA A 89 -1.31 -0.73 -9.60
N SER A 90 -0.80 0.34 -8.97
CA SER A 90 0.43 0.26 -8.17
C SER A 90 0.24 -0.60 -6.92
N ALA A 91 -0.89 -0.45 -6.20
CA ALA A 91 -1.18 -1.26 -5.03
C ALA A 91 -1.28 -2.76 -5.35
N ASP A 92 -1.88 -3.13 -6.49
CA ASP A 92 -1.94 -4.52 -6.95
C ASP A 92 -0.54 -5.07 -7.30
N ALA A 93 0.31 -4.25 -7.93
CA ALA A 93 1.69 -4.61 -8.24
C ALA A 93 2.52 -4.78 -6.97
N ASP A 94 2.39 -3.85 -6.02
CA ASP A 94 3.08 -3.88 -4.73
C ASP A 94 2.63 -5.09 -3.91
N ALA A 95 1.33 -5.40 -3.86
CA ALA A 95 0.82 -6.58 -3.18
C ALA A 95 1.41 -7.87 -3.76
N LYS A 96 1.47 -7.99 -5.10
CA LYS A 96 2.12 -9.13 -5.76
C LYS A 96 3.61 -9.20 -5.45
N ALA A 97 4.31 -8.07 -5.43
CA ALA A 97 5.72 -8.01 -5.07
C ALA A 97 5.97 -8.43 -3.62
N VAL A 98 5.12 -7.99 -2.68
CA VAL A 98 5.16 -8.40 -1.27
C VAL A 98 4.97 -9.89 -1.13
N VAL A 99 3.97 -10.48 -1.80
CA VAL A 99 3.74 -11.93 -1.77
C VAL A 99 4.90 -12.70 -2.37
N ALA A 100 5.44 -12.26 -3.51
CA ALA A 100 6.59 -12.92 -4.14
C ALA A 100 7.85 -12.86 -3.25
N ASN A 101 8.14 -11.71 -2.65
CA ASN A 101 9.25 -11.56 -1.71
C ASN A 101 9.06 -12.43 -0.46
N ALA A 102 7.85 -12.46 0.11
CA ALA A 102 7.56 -13.30 1.27
C ALA A 102 7.73 -14.80 0.95
N GLN A 103 7.33 -15.25 -0.25
CA GLN A 103 7.56 -16.63 -0.69
C GLN A 103 9.04 -16.94 -0.88
N ALA A 104 9.80 -16.03 -1.49
CA ALA A 104 11.24 -16.19 -1.66
C ALA A 104 11.97 -16.24 -0.31
N GLU A 105 11.59 -15.37 0.63
CA GLU A 105 12.15 -15.34 1.99
C GLU A 105 11.77 -16.60 2.78
N ALA A 106 10.54 -17.07 2.68
CA ALA A 106 10.11 -18.32 3.29
C ALA A 106 10.90 -19.52 2.76
N ALA A 107 11.10 -19.61 1.44
CA ALA A 107 11.90 -20.66 0.83
C ALA A 107 13.37 -20.61 1.27
N ALA A 108 13.96 -19.41 1.34
CA ALA A 108 15.32 -19.22 1.84
C ALA A 108 15.44 -19.58 3.33
N MET A 109 14.45 -19.22 4.14
CA MET A 109 14.39 -19.55 5.56
C MET A 109 14.26 -21.06 5.77
N GLN A 110 13.43 -21.74 4.98
CA GLN A 110 13.29 -23.18 5.02
C GLN A 110 14.60 -23.88 4.64
N ALA A 111 15.23 -23.48 3.53
CA ALA A 111 16.51 -24.05 3.11
C ALA A 111 17.60 -23.86 4.18
N LYS A 112 17.64 -22.69 4.81
CA LYS A 112 18.56 -22.41 5.92
C LYS A 112 18.25 -23.27 7.15
N ALA A 113 16.98 -23.39 7.52
CA ALA A 113 16.56 -24.21 8.65
C ALA A 113 16.89 -25.69 8.44
N GLU A 114 16.73 -26.20 7.22
CA GLU A 114 17.10 -27.57 6.84
C GLU A 114 18.62 -27.77 6.94
N ALA A 115 19.42 -26.82 6.44
CA ALA A 115 20.88 -26.86 6.55
C ALA A 115 21.36 -26.81 8.01
N ASP A 116 20.79 -25.91 8.82
CA ASP A 116 21.12 -25.77 10.24
C ASP A 116 20.70 -27.03 11.02
N ALA A 117 19.54 -27.60 10.72
CA ALA A 117 19.10 -28.86 11.31
C ALA A 117 20.04 -30.03 10.96
N ALA A 118 20.48 -30.11 9.70
CA ALA A 118 21.44 -31.13 9.26
C ALA A 118 22.79 -31.00 9.98
N ASP A 119 23.33 -29.77 10.13
CA ASP A 119 24.58 -29.55 10.89
C ASP A 119 24.41 -29.89 12.37
N LEU A 120 23.28 -29.52 12.97
CA LEU A 120 22.97 -29.86 14.36
C LEU A 120 22.91 -31.37 14.57
N ILE A 121 22.26 -32.11 13.67
CA ILE A 121 22.20 -33.57 13.72
C ILE A 121 23.60 -34.15 13.57
N ALA A 122 24.38 -33.71 12.58
CA ALA A 122 25.75 -34.18 12.37
C ALA A 122 26.65 -33.96 13.59
N ARG A 123 26.56 -32.78 14.23
CA ARG A 123 27.26 -32.46 15.47
C ARG A 123 26.80 -33.35 16.64
N ARG A 124 25.49 -33.57 16.77
CA ARG A 124 24.92 -34.45 17.81
C ARG A 124 25.39 -35.90 17.64
N THR A 125 25.41 -36.40 16.41
CA THR A 125 25.91 -37.73 16.08
C THR A 125 27.39 -37.85 16.45
N ARG A 126 28.24 -36.91 16.01
CA ARG A 126 29.66 -36.94 16.37
C ARG A 126 29.89 -36.90 17.88
N MET A 127 29.16 -36.05 18.61
CA MET A 127 29.24 -36.03 20.08
C MET A 127 28.81 -37.35 20.73
N ALA A 128 27.83 -38.05 20.17
CA ALA A 128 27.41 -39.36 20.65
C ALA A 128 28.46 -40.42 20.35
N GLU A 129 29.02 -40.43 19.14
CA GLU A 129 30.12 -41.31 18.74
C GLU A 129 31.35 -41.10 19.63
N ASP A 130 31.75 -39.85 19.89
CA ASP A 130 32.87 -39.53 20.77
C ASP A 130 32.62 -40.02 22.22
N LYS A 131 31.38 -39.88 22.72
CA LYS A 131 30.99 -40.41 24.04
C LYS A 131 31.04 -41.94 24.10
N ILE A 132 30.57 -42.61 23.04
CA ILE A 132 30.63 -44.07 22.93
C ILE A 132 32.10 -44.52 22.92
N ALA A 133 32.93 -43.92 22.08
CA ALA A 133 34.36 -44.24 22.00
C ALA A 133 35.09 -44.01 23.34
N ALA A 134 34.75 -42.93 24.06
CA ALA A 134 35.28 -42.68 25.41
C ALA A 134 34.82 -43.75 26.41
N ALA A 135 33.54 -44.12 26.39
CA ALA A 135 32.98 -45.16 27.25
C ALA A 135 33.58 -46.54 26.96
N GLU A 136 33.78 -46.90 25.69
CA GLU A 136 34.45 -48.13 25.26
C GLU A 136 35.88 -48.20 25.78
N ARG A 137 36.67 -47.13 25.62
CA ARG A 137 38.03 -47.06 26.17
C ARG A 137 38.03 -47.25 27.68
N SER A 138 37.12 -46.60 28.39
CA SER A 138 36.97 -46.76 29.84
C SER A 138 36.57 -48.19 30.23
N ALA A 139 35.67 -48.82 29.48
CA ALA A 139 35.22 -50.19 29.72
C ALA A 139 36.37 -51.19 29.51
N ILE A 140 37.15 -51.04 28.44
CA ILE A 140 38.34 -51.86 28.17
C ILE A 140 39.36 -51.72 29.30
N GLN A 141 39.62 -50.50 29.76
CA GLN A 141 40.53 -50.25 30.89
C GLN A 141 40.02 -50.92 32.17
N SER A 142 38.71 -50.82 32.46
CA SER A 142 38.10 -51.48 33.62
C SER A 142 38.19 -53.01 33.56
N ILE A 143 37.96 -53.62 32.39
CA ILE A 143 38.11 -55.07 32.20
C ILE A 143 39.56 -55.49 32.39
N ARG A 144 40.52 -54.75 31.85
CA ARG A 144 41.95 -55.04 32.03
C ARG A 144 42.37 -54.94 33.50
N ALA A 145 41.91 -53.92 34.22
CA ALA A 145 42.17 -53.78 35.65
C ALA A 145 41.60 -54.98 36.43
N LYS A 146 40.33 -55.33 36.21
CA LYS A 146 39.71 -56.52 36.84
C LYS A 146 40.42 -57.82 36.52
N ALA A 147 40.88 -58.00 35.28
CA ALA A 147 41.64 -59.18 34.88
C ALA A 147 43.02 -59.24 35.55
N ALA A 148 43.72 -58.10 35.67
CA ALA A 148 44.98 -58.01 36.39
C ALA A 148 44.81 -58.30 37.89
N ASP A 149 43.76 -57.78 38.51
CA ASP A 149 43.42 -58.05 39.90
C ASP A 149 43.13 -59.54 40.11
N ALA A 150 42.27 -60.13 39.27
CA ALA A 150 41.94 -61.56 39.33
C ALA A 150 43.17 -62.45 39.13
N ALA A 151 44.04 -62.11 38.17
CA ALA A 151 45.31 -62.82 37.95
C ALA A 151 46.24 -62.71 39.15
N THR A 152 46.34 -61.53 39.78
CA THR A 152 47.16 -61.30 40.98
C THR A 152 46.62 -62.09 42.17
N THR A 153 45.31 -62.10 42.39
CA THR A 153 44.65 -62.91 43.43
C THR A 153 44.89 -64.41 43.20
N ALA A 154 44.72 -64.90 41.96
CA ALA A 154 44.98 -66.30 41.62
C ALA A 154 46.45 -66.68 41.82
N ALA A 155 47.39 -65.82 41.38
CA ALA A 155 48.81 -66.02 41.60
C ALA A 155 49.16 -66.06 43.08
N THR A 156 48.56 -65.18 43.89
CA THR A 156 48.76 -65.14 45.36
C THR A 156 48.26 -66.43 46.01
N ALA A 157 47.10 -66.94 45.59
CA ALA A 157 46.55 -68.21 46.09
C ALA A 157 47.44 -69.40 45.72
N VAL A 158 47.91 -69.48 44.46
CA VAL A 158 48.83 -70.55 44.02
C VAL A 158 50.16 -70.48 44.75
N ILE A 159 50.72 -69.29 44.95
CA ILE A 159 51.95 -69.10 45.74
C ILE A 159 51.71 -69.57 47.18
N ALA A 160 50.60 -69.19 47.82
CA ALA A 160 50.29 -69.62 49.19
C ALA A 160 50.11 -71.15 49.31
N GLU A 161 49.60 -71.82 48.28
CA GLU A 161 49.43 -73.28 48.27
C GLU A 161 50.75 -74.03 47.97
N LYS A 162 51.64 -73.46 47.15
CA LYS A 162 52.87 -74.10 46.67
C LYS A 162 54.16 -73.66 47.39
N HIS A 163 54.15 -72.56 48.13
CA HIS A 163 55.28 -72.12 48.95
C HIS A 163 55.11 -72.57 50.40
N GLY A 164 55.88 -73.59 50.77
CA GLY A 164 56.17 -73.96 52.15
C GLY A 164 57.61 -73.61 52.55
N ALA A 165 57.97 -73.89 53.79
CA ALA A 165 59.23 -73.46 54.42
C ALA A 165 60.52 -73.85 53.65
N GLU A 166 60.53 -74.93 52.88
CA GLU A 166 61.68 -75.31 52.03
C GLU A 166 61.88 -74.39 50.82
N ALA A 167 60.79 -73.95 50.17
CA ALA A 167 60.86 -73.04 49.03
C ALA A 167 61.29 -71.63 49.48
N ASP A 168 60.79 -71.18 50.64
CA ASP A 168 61.16 -69.91 51.25
C ASP A 168 62.64 -69.88 51.64
N LYS A 169 63.16 -70.97 52.21
CA LYS A 169 64.58 -71.08 52.57
C LYS A 169 65.49 -70.96 51.35
N ALA A 170 65.16 -71.64 50.25
CA ALA A 170 65.93 -71.53 49.00
C ALA A 170 65.89 -70.13 48.38
N LEU A 171 64.75 -69.44 48.47
CA LEU A 171 64.60 -68.05 48.04
C LEU A 171 65.43 -67.10 48.91
N VAL A 172 65.36 -67.23 50.24
CA VAL A 172 66.13 -66.46 51.22
C VAL A 172 67.64 -66.68 51.04
N ASP A 173 68.08 -67.92 50.88
CA ASP A 173 69.50 -68.23 50.63
C ASP A 173 69.97 -67.61 49.30
N LYS A 174 69.10 -67.58 48.27
CA LYS A 174 69.40 -66.93 46.98
C LYS A 174 69.42 -65.40 47.06
N THR A 175 68.52 -64.76 47.82
CA THR A 175 68.58 -63.30 48.06
C THR A 175 69.76 -62.94 48.94
N ILE A 176 70.10 -63.71 49.98
CA ILE A 176 71.30 -63.50 50.80
C ILE A 176 72.57 -63.64 49.95
N ALA A 177 72.65 -64.66 49.10
CA ALA A 177 73.75 -64.81 48.15
C ALA A 177 73.78 -63.70 47.07
N GLY A 178 72.62 -63.11 46.75
CA GLY A 178 72.50 -61.96 45.86
C GLY A 178 72.94 -60.64 46.51
N LEU A 179 72.64 -60.44 47.80
CA LEU A 179 73.08 -59.29 48.58
C LEU A 179 74.58 -59.36 48.93
N GLY A 180 75.13 -60.58 49.02
CA GLY A 180 76.58 -60.81 49.13
C GLY A 180 77.35 -60.60 47.82
N ARG A 181 76.66 -60.53 46.67
CA ARG A 181 77.21 -60.02 45.41
C ARG A 181 77.08 -58.51 45.39
N LEU A 182 78.02 -57.85 46.07
CA LEU A 182 78.33 -56.45 45.79
C LEU A 182 78.73 -56.32 44.32
N ASN A 183 77.83 -55.76 43.52
CA ASN A 183 78.15 -55.04 42.30
C ASN A 183 77.35 -53.73 42.32
#